data_AF-A0A847S2C2-F1
#
_entry.id   AF-A0A847S2C2-F1
#
_cell.length_a   1.000
_cell.length_b   1.000
_cell.length_c   1.000
_cell.angle_alpha   90.00
_cell.angle_beta   90.00
_cell.angle_gamma   90.00
#
_symmetry.space_group_name_H-M   'P 1'
#
loop_
_entity.id
_entity.type
_entity.pdbx_description
1 polymer ?
#
loop_
_entity_poly.entity_id
_entity_poly.type
_entity_poly.pdbx_seq_one_letter_code
_entity_poly.pdbx_strand_id
1 'polypeptide(L)'
;MNKDALAQIQQLKSDVNGVHRFVDGENKYGLLIIARGELLFFQENDKALICDVSARYALINPATIKKWDNGDKISDAEREEIVQKIILYYKKAYRDDLKIFKE
;
A
#
# COMPACT_ATOMS: atom_id res chain seq x y z
N MET A 1 -11.41 -4.16 -9.58
CA MET A 1 -10.06 -4.74 -9.47
C MET A 1 -10.06 -6.03 -10.27
N ASN A 2 -9.02 -6.29 -11.07
CA ASN A 2 -8.97 -7.49 -11.91
C ASN A 2 -8.58 -8.73 -11.09
N LYS A 3 -8.92 -9.93 -11.57
CA LYS A 3 -8.70 -11.19 -10.86
C LYS A 3 -7.23 -11.43 -10.50
N ASP A 4 -6.30 -11.05 -11.37
CA ASP A 4 -4.86 -11.18 -11.15
C ASP A 4 -4.37 -10.35 -9.95
N ALA A 5 -4.87 -9.12 -9.80
CA ALA A 5 -4.51 -8.26 -8.68
C ALA A 5 -5.04 -8.82 -7.35
N LEU A 6 -6.25 -9.40 -7.35
CA LEU A 6 -6.79 -10.10 -6.18
C LEU A 6 -5.94 -11.31 -5.79
N ALA A 7 -5.57 -12.14 -6.76
CA ALA A 7 -4.71 -13.31 -6.51
C ALA A 7 -3.36 -12.90 -5.93
N GLN A 8 -2.74 -11.85 -6.48
CA GLN A 8 -1.47 -11.32 -5.99
C GLN A 8 -1.60 -10.79 -4.55
N ILE A 9 -2.67 -10.07 -4.22
CA ILE A 9 -2.93 -9.61 -2.85
C ILE A 9 -3.05 -10.78 -1.88
N GLN A 10 -3.82 -11.82 -2.23
CA GLN A 10 -3.98 -12.99 -1.36
C GLN A 10 -2.66 -13.74 -1.12
N GLN A 11 -1.82 -13.83 -2.16
CA GLN A 11 -0.45 -14.34 -1.99
C GLN A 11 0.35 -13.49 -1.02
N LEU A 12 0.39 -12.16 -1.23
CA LEU A 12 1.14 -11.22 -0.38
C LEU A 12 0.66 -11.19 1.08
N LYS A 13 -0.65 -11.34 1.32
CA LYS A 13 -1.23 -11.46 2.67
C LYS A 13 -0.72 -12.70 3.41
N SER A 14 -0.63 -13.83 2.72
CA SER A 14 -0.32 -15.17 3.28
C SER A 14 1.16 -15.40 3.62
N ASP A 15 1.94 -14.32 3.72
CA ASP A 15 3.35 -14.30 4.11
C ASP A 15 4.34 -14.65 3.00
N VAL A 16 4.58 -13.65 2.15
CA VAL A 16 5.64 -13.67 1.14
C VAL A 16 6.90 -13.04 1.73
N ASN A 17 8.04 -13.70 1.54
CA ASN A 17 9.37 -13.14 1.80
C ASN A 17 9.49 -11.74 1.18
N GLY A 18 9.77 -10.74 2.02
CA GLY A 18 10.02 -9.36 1.60
C GLY A 18 8.96 -8.34 1.99
N VAL A 19 7.75 -8.75 2.40
CA VAL A 19 6.75 -7.80 2.94
C VAL A 19 7.24 -7.23 4.26
N HIS A 20 7.37 -5.90 4.34
CA HIS A 20 7.66 -5.23 5.60
C HIS A 20 6.41 -5.24 6.47
N ARG A 21 6.53 -5.80 7.68
CA ARG A 21 5.44 -5.91 8.65
C ARG A 21 5.64 -4.92 9.78
N PHE A 22 4.55 -4.27 10.18
CA PHE A 22 4.54 -3.32 11.29
C PHE A 22 3.35 -3.58 12.20
N VAL A 23 3.48 -3.19 13.47
CA VAL A 23 2.41 -3.24 14.47
C VAL A 23 2.30 -1.86 15.11
N ASP A 24 1.07 -1.35 15.21
CA ASP A 24 0.73 -0.04 15.80
C ASP A 24 -0.54 -0.21 16.64
N GLY A 25 -0.35 -0.40 17.95
CA GLY A 25 -1.42 -0.82 18.86
C GLY A 25 -1.94 -2.22 18.51
N GLU A 26 -3.25 -2.33 18.28
CA GLU A 26 -3.91 -3.58 17.86
C GLU A 26 -3.86 -3.80 16.34
N ASN A 27 -3.46 -2.77 15.58
CA ASN A 27 -3.45 -2.82 14.12
C ASN A 27 -2.15 -3.41 13.57
N LYS A 28 -2.28 -4.25 12.56
CA LYS A 28 -1.17 -4.85 11.81
C LYS A 28 -1.10 -4.25 10.43
N TYR A 29 0.11 -3.92 10.00
CA TYR A 29 0.36 -3.32 8.70
C TYR A 29 1.36 -4.13 7.89
N GLY A 30 1.14 -4.17 6.58
CA GLY A 30 2.04 -4.77 5.61
C GLY A 30 2.35 -3.78 4.49
N LEU A 31 3.60 -3.71 4.05
CA LEU A 31 4.00 -2.84 2.96
C LEU A 31 5.08 -3.51 2.10
N LEU A 32 4.90 -3.48 0.78
CA LEU A 32 5.90 -3.98 -0.17
C LEU A 32 5.83 -3.23 -1.50
N ILE A 33 6.97 -2.70 -1.95
CA ILE A 33 7.16 -2.26 -3.33
C ILE A 33 7.23 -3.50 -4.24
N ILE A 34 6.42 -3.50 -5.28
CA ILE A 34 6.30 -4.57 -6.29
C ILE A 34 6.42 -3.97 -7.70
N ALA A 35 6.34 -4.83 -8.73
CA ALA A 35 6.42 -4.42 -10.14
C ALA A 35 7.60 -3.46 -10.41
N ARG A 36 8.79 -3.80 -9.90
CA ARG A 36 10.04 -3.02 -10.08
C ARG A 36 9.94 -1.55 -9.66
N GLY A 37 9.08 -1.22 -8.70
CA GLY A 37 8.96 0.14 -8.19
C GLY A 37 7.79 0.94 -8.74
N GLU A 38 6.93 0.32 -9.54
CA GLU A 38 5.75 0.97 -10.15
C GLU A 38 4.48 0.77 -9.30
N LEU A 39 4.45 -0.27 -8.47
CA LEU A 39 3.29 -0.59 -7.63
C LEU A 39 3.72 -0.78 -6.17
N LEU A 40 2.80 -0.48 -5.26
CA LEU A 40 2.96 -0.69 -3.83
C LEU A 40 1.79 -1.51 -3.30
N PHE A 41 2.10 -2.60 -2.62
CA PHE A 41 1.16 -3.35 -1.80
C PHE A 41 1.08 -2.71 -0.41
N PHE A 42 -0.14 -2.48 0.05
CA PHE A 42 -0.44 -2.02 1.39
C PHE A 42 -1.50 -2.93 2.02
N GLN A 43 -1.28 -3.32 3.27
CA GLN A 43 -2.21 -4.10 4.07
C GLN A 43 -2.44 -3.40 5.40
N GLU A 44 -3.70 -3.33 5.81
CA GLU A 44 -4.15 -2.96 7.14
C GLU A 44 -5.07 -4.06 7.67
N ASN A 45 -4.61 -4.76 8.70
CA ASN A 45 -5.27 -5.92 9.27
C ASN A 45 -5.58 -6.97 8.21
N ASP A 46 -6.86 -7.27 7.97
CA ASP A 46 -7.29 -8.18 6.92
C ASP A 46 -7.59 -7.48 5.59
N LYS A 47 -7.55 -6.15 5.51
CA LYS A 47 -7.79 -5.43 4.25
C LYS A 47 -6.47 -5.13 3.55
N ALA A 48 -6.45 -5.22 2.24
CA ALA A 48 -5.28 -4.87 1.45
C ALA A 48 -5.64 -4.20 0.13
N LEU A 49 -4.68 -3.48 -0.43
CA LEU A 49 -4.79 -2.81 -1.71
C LEU A 49 -3.44 -2.77 -2.43
N ILE A 50 -3.51 -2.48 -3.72
CA ILE A 50 -2.34 -2.12 -4.54
C ILE A 50 -2.59 -0.73 -5.09
N CYS A 51 -1.60 0.14 -4.98
CA CYS A 51 -1.62 1.49 -5.52
C CYS A 51 -0.36 1.80 -6.33
N ASP A 52 -0.44 2.81 -7.17
CA ASP A 52 0.67 3.24 -8.00
C ASP A 52 1.66 4.06 -7.17
N VAL A 53 2.94 3.73 -7.35
CA VAL A 53 4.07 4.40 -6.72
C VAL A 53 5.16 4.60 -7.78
N SER A 54 6.07 5.52 -7.53
CA SER A 54 7.36 5.58 -8.20
C SER A 54 8.44 5.48 -7.15
N ALA A 55 9.00 4.28 -6.96
CA ALA A 55 10.12 4.07 -6.04
C ALA A 55 11.35 4.90 -6.46
N ARG A 56 11.54 5.11 -7.77
CA ARG A 56 12.63 5.91 -8.32
C ARG A 56 12.59 7.38 -7.87
N TYR A 57 11.39 7.95 -7.79
CA TYR A 57 11.19 9.36 -7.42
C TYR A 57 10.60 9.53 -6.02
N ALA A 58 10.39 8.43 -5.29
CA ALA A 58 9.66 8.36 -4.04
C ALA A 58 8.32 9.12 -4.11
N LEU A 59 7.48 8.79 -5.10
CA LEU A 59 6.16 9.39 -5.30
C LEU A 59 5.05 8.37 -5.13
N ILE A 60 3.94 8.75 -4.49
CA ILE A 60 2.69 7.98 -4.47
C ILE A 60 1.60 8.71 -5.23
N ASN A 61 0.75 7.99 -5.96
CA ASN A 61 -0.45 8.54 -6.59
C ASN A 61 -1.72 8.18 -5.80
N PRO A 62 -2.25 9.07 -4.95
CA PRO A 62 -3.45 8.79 -4.15
C PRO A 62 -4.68 8.46 -5.00
N ALA A 63 -4.77 8.98 -6.23
CA ALA A 63 -5.93 8.75 -7.09
C ALA A 63 -6.12 7.26 -7.46
N THR A 64 -5.09 6.43 -7.26
CA THR A 64 -5.13 4.99 -7.52
C THR A 64 -5.66 4.17 -6.33
N ILE A 65 -5.73 4.78 -5.14
CA ILE A 65 -6.28 4.19 -3.92
C ILE A 65 -7.80 4.34 -3.95
N LYS A 66 -8.48 3.37 -4.58
CA LYS A 66 -9.93 3.43 -4.85
C LYS A 66 -10.75 2.40 -4.07
N LYS A 67 -10.22 1.20 -3.88
CA LYS A 67 -10.96 0.07 -3.28
C LYS A 67 -10.00 -0.87 -2.55
N TRP A 68 -10.53 -1.52 -1.52
CA TRP A 68 -9.91 -2.66 -0.85
C TRP A 68 -10.08 -3.96 -1.66
N ASP A 69 -9.35 -5.00 -1.29
CA ASP A 69 -9.41 -6.33 -1.91
C ASP A 69 -10.77 -7.03 -1.72
N ASN A 70 -11.48 -6.71 -0.63
CA ASN A 70 -12.84 -7.18 -0.40
C ASN A 70 -13.90 -6.45 -1.25
N GLY A 71 -13.51 -5.42 -2.02
CA GLY A 71 -14.39 -4.66 -2.90
C GLY A 71 -14.98 -3.38 -2.28
N ASP A 72 -14.73 -3.12 -0.99
CA ASP A 72 -15.15 -1.88 -0.33
C ASP A 72 -14.53 -0.66 -1.00
N LYS A 73 -15.31 0.41 -1.14
CA LYS A 73 -14.84 1.70 -1.67
C LYS A 73 -14.11 2.47 -0.58
N ILE A 74 -13.00 3.09 -0.97
CA ILE A 74 -12.21 3.96 -0.09
C ILE A 74 -12.72 5.39 -0.26
N SER A 75 -13.23 5.97 0.82
CA SER A 75 -13.68 7.37 0.88
C SER A 75 -12.48 8.33 0.83
N ASP A 76 -12.69 9.62 0.52
CA ASP A 76 -11.57 10.57 0.46
C ASP A 76 -10.86 10.75 1.82
N ALA A 77 -11.61 10.84 2.92
CA ALA A 77 -11.01 10.90 4.26
C ALA A 77 -10.19 9.64 4.59
N GLU A 78 -10.74 8.46 4.28
CA GLU A 78 -10.05 7.18 4.48
C GLU A 78 -8.79 7.09 3.61
N ARG A 79 -8.86 7.60 2.36
CA ARG A 79 -7.71 7.67 1.46
C ARG A 79 -6.59 8.52 2.05
N GLU A 80 -6.91 9.67 2.63
CA GLU A 80 -5.92 10.53 3.29
C GLU A 80 -5.21 9.78 4.43
N GLU A 81 -5.96 9.07 5.28
CA GLU A 81 -5.38 8.26 6.36
C GLU A 81 -4.47 7.14 5.83
N ILE A 82 -4.92 6.41 4.80
CA ILE A 82 -4.12 5.38 4.14
C ILE A 82 -2.82 5.96 3.60
N VAL A 83 -2.87 7.10 2.92
CA VAL A 83 -1.67 7.76 2.36
C VAL A 83 -0.71 8.14 3.48
N GLN A 84 -1.19 8.70 4.59
CA GLN A 84 -0.33 9.02 5.74
C GLN A 84 0.33 7.77 6.34
N LYS A 85 -0.41 6.66 6.47
CA LYS A 85 0.15 5.38 6.94
C LYS A 85 1.18 4.82 5.95
N ILE A 86 0.91 4.88 4.65
CA ILE A 86 1.87 4.44 3.63
C ILE A 86 3.15 5.28 3.69
N ILE A 87 3.07 6.61 3.78
CA ILE A 87 4.24 7.50 3.91
C ILE A 87 5.06 7.13 5.16
N LEU A 88 4.39 6.97 6.31
CA LEU A 88 5.04 6.60 7.57
C LEU A 88 5.79 5.27 7.45
N TYR A 89 5.14 4.23 6.93
CA TYR A 89 5.71 2.89 6.85
C TYR A 89 6.73 2.75 5.71
N TYR A 90 6.56 3.49 4.61
CA TYR A 90 7.54 3.57 3.54
C TYR A 90 8.86 4.12 4.06
N LYS A 91 8.83 5.21 4.85
CA LYS A 91 10.02 5.77 5.48
C LYS A 91 10.72 4.76 6.40
N LYS A 92 9.96 3.97 7.16
CA LYS A 92 10.51 2.92 8.02
C LYS A 92 11.11 1.75 7.22
N ALA A 93 10.45 1.33 6.14
CA ALA A 93 10.87 0.21 5.30
C ALA A 93 12.11 0.55 4.45
N TYR A 94 12.08 1.69 3.76
CA TYR A 94 13.02 2.04 2.69
C TYR A 94 13.96 3.20 3.03
N ARG A 95 13.79 3.82 4.21
CA ARG A 95 14.60 4.95 4.68
C ARG A 95 14.59 6.15 3.72
N ASP A 96 13.46 6.34 3.04
CA ASP A 96 13.27 7.38 2.04
C ASP A 96 11.94 8.12 2.26
N ASP A 97 11.86 9.37 1.84
CA ASP A 97 10.73 10.27 2.12
C ASP A 97 9.74 10.27 0.95
N LEU A 98 8.72 9.42 1.07
CA LEU A 98 7.64 9.32 0.08
C LEU A 98 6.81 10.60 0.03
N LYS A 99 6.69 11.19 -1.15
CA LYS A 99 5.92 12.41 -1.41
C LYS A 99 4.67 12.08 -2.22
N ILE A 100 3.64 12.89 -2.05
CA ILE A 100 2.42 12.80 -2.84
C ILE A 100 2.68 13.39 -4.23
N PHE A 101 2.32 12.66 -5.28
CA PHE A 101 2.31 13.18 -6.64
C PHE A 101 1.32 14.35 -6.72
N LYS A 102 1.81 15.52 -7.13
CA LYS A 102 1.00 16.70 -7.43
C LYS A 102 1.02 16.86 -8.95
N GLU A 103 -0.16 16.78 -9.56
CA GLU A 103 -0.37 17.16 -10.97
C GLU A 103 -0.08 18.65 -11.19
#